data_AF-A0A974UFR7-F1
#
_entry.id   AF-A0A974UFR7-F1
#
_cell.length_a   1.000
_cell.length_b   1.000
_cell.length_c   1.000
_cell.angle_alpha   90.00
_cell.angle_beta   90.00
_cell.angle_gamma   90.00
#
_symmetry.space_group_name_H-M   'P 1'
#
loop_
_entity.id
_entity.type
_entity.pdbx_description
1 polymer ?
#
loop_
_entity_poly.entity_id
_entity_poly.type
_entity_poly.pdbx_seq_one_letter_code
_entity_poly.pdbx_strand_id
1 'polypeptide(L)'
;MLFSLLGIGGIWVMRPGITKSLSNLVGLTHEALNTTQSAIGFLSGSVSQVDEDLILIQSSLANLESSLNSIADSLVISSSLVGDDLNLTLTEVQTAVTSAALSAEFIDDTLAFIAAIPLLGADYQPETPLHISLGKVAEDMNDIPASLTSLETSLDSASTDIQSFSADLSALSDDLTIIMEDLDGAQDILVDYEIIISNGLQKVERFESQLKLSSIITSLLLSGVLLWLGIAQFGVYLQAQDYIHFEQKIISLSDLDRE
;
A
#
# COMPACT_ATOMS: atom_id res chain seq x y z
N MET A 1 -49.57 -46.47 -26.17
CA MET A 1 -48.27 -47.03 -26.59
C MET A 1 -47.38 -45.98 -27.26
N LEU A 2 -47.81 -45.35 -28.36
CA LEU A 2 -46.96 -44.41 -29.13
C LEU A 2 -46.57 -43.15 -28.33
N PHE A 3 -47.49 -42.60 -27.53
CA PHE A 3 -47.23 -41.46 -26.65
C PHE A 3 -46.22 -41.76 -25.53
N SER A 4 -46.28 -42.94 -24.90
CA SER A 4 -45.33 -43.32 -23.85
C SER A 4 -43.93 -43.62 -24.40
N LEU A 5 -43.85 -44.26 -25.58
CA LEU A 5 -42.59 -44.50 -26.29
C LEU A 5 -41.93 -43.19 -26.76
N LEU A 6 -42.71 -42.27 -27.33
CA LEU A 6 -42.22 -40.92 -27.69
C LEU A 6 -41.80 -40.12 -26.46
N GLY A 7 -42.53 -40.22 -25.35
CA GLY A 7 -42.15 -39.57 -24.08
C GLY A 7 -40.82 -40.08 -23.53
N ILE A 8 -40.62 -41.41 -23.50
CA ILE A 8 -39.36 -42.02 -23.04
C ILE A 8 -38.21 -41.63 -23.98
N GLY A 9 -38.42 -41.71 -25.30
CA GLY A 9 -37.43 -41.28 -26.30
C GLY A 9 -37.06 -39.80 -26.15
N GLY A 10 -38.05 -38.92 -25.98
CA GLY A 10 -37.84 -37.50 -25.79
C GLY A 10 -37.02 -37.18 -24.53
N ILE A 11 -37.31 -37.83 -23.40
CA ILE A 11 -36.54 -37.67 -22.15
C ILE A 11 -35.08 -38.08 -22.36
N TRP A 12 -34.83 -39.22 -23.01
CA TRP A 12 -33.47 -39.72 -23.23
C TRP A 12 -32.68 -38.90 -24.24
N VAL A 13 -33.34 -38.28 -25.23
CA VAL A 13 -32.71 -37.36 -26.19
C VAL A 13 -32.37 -36.01 -25.53
N MET A 14 -33.24 -35.49 -24.65
CA MET A 14 -33.11 -34.15 -24.08
C MET A 14 -32.24 -34.11 -22.80
N ARG A 15 -32.24 -35.19 -22.00
CA ARG A 15 -31.44 -35.35 -20.78
C ARG A 15 -29.94 -35.06 -20.94
N PRO A 16 -29.22 -35.60 -21.95
CA PRO A 16 -27.79 -35.33 -22.09
C PRO A 16 -27.50 -33.85 -22.36
N GLY A 17 -28.35 -33.17 -23.14
CA GLY A 17 -28.19 -31.74 -23.44
C GLY A 17 -28.37 -30.84 -22.21
N ILE A 18 -29.41 -31.09 -21.42
CA ILE A 18 -29.69 -30.35 -20.18
C ILE A 18 -28.61 -30.62 -19.14
N THR A 19 -28.24 -31.89 -18.91
CA THR A 19 -27.24 -32.26 -17.90
C THR A 19 -25.87 -31.68 -18.24
N LYS A 20 -25.46 -31.71 -19.51
CA LYS A 20 -24.20 -31.12 -19.97
C LYS A 20 -24.18 -29.60 -19.80
N SER A 21 -25.27 -28.92 -20.15
CA SER A 21 -25.37 -27.46 -20.00
C SER A 21 -25.31 -27.04 -18.53
N LEU A 22 -26.05 -27.73 -17.66
CA LEU A 22 -26.07 -27.45 -16.23
C LEU A 22 -24.72 -27.76 -15.58
N SER A 23 -24.07 -28.87 -15.96
CA SER A 23 -22.71 -29.21 -15.50
C SER A 23 -21.68 -28.17 -15.95
N ASN A 24 -21.79 -27.66 -17.18
CA ASN A 24 -20.89 -26.61 -17.68
C ASN A 24 -21.08 -25.30 -16.91
N LEU A 25 -22.32 -24.89 -16.64
CA LEU A 25 -22.59 -23.68 -15.85
C LEU A 25 -22.06 -23.79 -14.42
N VAL A 26 -22.23 -24.95 -13.79
CA VAL A 26 -21.69 -25.24 -12.46
C VAL A 26 -20.17 -25.23 -12.49
N GLY A 27 -19.54 -25.85 -13.50
CA GLY A 27 -18.09 -25.82 -13.68
C GLY A 27 -17.54 -24.40 -13.88
N LEU A 28 -18.16 -23.59 -14.74
CA LEU A 28 -17.79 -22.19 -14.94
C LEU A 28 -17.96 -21.35 -13.66
N THR A 29 -19.03 -21.61 -12.89
CA THR A 29 -19.25 -20.93 -11.60
C THR A 29 -18.19 -21.33 -10.58
N HIS A 30 -17.85 -22.63 -10.50
CA HIS A 30 -16.80 -23.12 -9.62
C HIS A 30 -15.43 -22.52 -9.99
N GLU A 31 -15.08 -22.51 -11.27
CA GLU A 31 -13.83 -21.92 -11.77
C GLU A 31 -13.78 -20.42 -11.49
N ALA A 32 -14.87 -19.68 -11.78
CA ALA A 32 -14.95 -18.25 -11.49
C ALA A 32 -14.80 -17.94 -10.00
N LEU A 33 -15.45 -18.71 -9.12
CA LEU A 33 -15.31 -18.56 -7.66
C LEU A 33 -13.89 -18.89 -7.19
N ASN A 34 -13.28 -19.95 -7.72
CA ASN A 34 -11.91 -20.35 -7.37
C ASN A 34 -10.88 -19.31 -7.83
N THR A 35 -11.04 -18.77 -9.04
CA THR A 35 -10.22 -17.64 -9.53
C THR A 35 -10.42 -16.41 -8.66
N THR A 36 -11.65 -16.12 -8.24
CA THR A 36 -11.95 -14.99 -7.35
C THR A 36 -11.30 -15.19 -5.97
N GLN A 37 -11.35 -16.39 -5.40
CA GLN A 37 -10.67 -16.73 -4.15
C GLN A 37 -9.17 -16.50 -4.25
N SER A 38 -8.55 -16.95 -5.35
CA SER A 38 -7.13 -16.77 -5.62
C SER A 38 -6.76 -15.29 -5.75
N ALA A 39 -7.61 -14.51 -6.44
CA ALA A 39 -7.41 -13.07 -6.60
C ALA A 39 -7.52 -12.32 -5.26
N ILE A 40 -8.49 -12.68 -4.40
CA ILE A 40 -8.63 -12.12 -3.05
C ILE A 40 -7.41 -12.48 -2.20
N GLY A 41 -6.94 -13.72 -2.24
CA GLY A 41 -5.73 -14.12 -1.52
C GLY A 41 -4.50 -13.33 -1.95
N PHE A 42 -4.34 -13.07 -3.25
CA PHE A 42 -3.28 -12.19 -3.76
C PHE A 42 -3.44 -10.74 -3.30
N LEU A 43 -4.66 -10.19 -3.32
CA LEU A 43 -4.94 -8.84 -2.83
C LEU A 43 -4.65 -8.72 -1.33
N SER A 44 -5.07 -9.70 -0.53
CA SER A 44 -4.80 -9.76 0.91
C SER A 44 -3.31 -9.76 1.21
N GLY A 45 -2.54 -10.62 0.51
CA GLY A 45 -1.09 -10.62 0.62
C GLY A 45 -0.44 -9.30 0.17
N SER A 46 -0.98 -8.64 -0.86
CA SER A 46 -0.48 -7.34 -1.32
C SER A 46 -0.75 -6.24 -0.30
N VAL A 47 -1.94 -6.21 0.31
CA VAL A 47 -2.30 -5.25 1.37
C VAL A 47 -1.41 -5.47 2.60
N SER A 48 -1.21 -6.72 3.02
CA SER A 48 -0.31 -7.05 4.13
C SER A 48 1.13 -6.60 3.86
N GLN A 49 1.62 -6.77 2.63
CA GLN A 49 2.96 -6.30 2.27
C GLN A 49 3.07 -4.78 2.32
N VAL A 50 2.04 -4.06 1.86
CA VAL A 50 2.01 -2.59 1.95
C VAL A 50 2.02 -2.14 3.40
N ASP A 51 1.27 -2.79 4.29
CA ASP A 51 1.30 -2.49 5.73
C ASP A 51 2.71 -2.67 6.33
N GLU A 52 3.37 -3.80 6.04
CA GLU A 52 4.75 -4.05 6.47
C GLU A 52 5.73 -2.98 5.94
N ASP A 53 5.60 -2.60 4.66
CA ASP A 53 6.44 -1.57 4.06
C ASP A 53 6.19 -0.19 4.69
N LEU A 54 4.95 0.15 5.03
CA LEU A 54 4.60 1.40 5.73
C LEU A 54 5.19 1.45 7.14
N ILE A 55 5.21 0.33 7.87
CA ILE A 55 5.88 0.24 9.18
C ILE A 55 7.39 0.55 9.04
N LEU A 56 8.04 0.01 8.00
CA LEU A 56 9.45 0.29 7.73
C LEU A 56 9.69 1.76 7.37
N ILE A 57 8.76 2.38 6.63
CA ILE A 57 8.82 3.80 6.29
C ILE A 57 8.65 4.66 7.54
N GLN A 58 7.67 4.39 8.41
CA GLN A 58 7.51 5.11 9.68
C GLN A 58 8.78 5.05 10.54
N SER A 59 9.39 3.87 10.67
CA SER A 59 10.65 3.71 11.40
C SER A 59 11.78 4.54 10.78
N SER A 60 11.85 4.58 9.44
CA SER A 60 12.83 5.39 8.72
C SER A 60 12.59 6.89 8.91
N LEU A 61 11.33 7.34 8.91
CA LEU A 61 10.94 8.72 9.19
C LEU A 61 11.31 9.13 10.62
N ALA A 62 11.03 8.28 11.61
CA ALA A 62 11.40 8.55 13.01
C ALA A 62 12.93 8.68 13.20
N ASN A 63 13.71 7.83 12.51
CA ASN A 63 15.17 7.94 12.52
C ASN A 63 15.68 9.21 11.81
N LEU A 64 15.02 9.60 10.71
CA LEU A 64 15.33 10.83 10.00
C LEU A 64 15.01 12.06 10.85
N GLU A 65 13.84 12.09 11.50
CA GLU A 65 13.42 13.13 12.45
C GLU A 65 14.46 13.31 13.56
N SER A 66 14.88 12.21 14.20
CA SER A 66 15.92 12.23 15.23
C SER A 66 17.26 12.77 14.73
N SER A 67 17.65 12.40 13.50
CA SER A 67 18.87 12.88 12.86
C SER A 67 18.79 14.38 12.56
N LEU A 68 17.65 14.86 12.07
CA LEU A 68 17.40 16.27 11.79
C LEU A 68 17.39 17.10 13.07
N ASN A 69 16.76 16.62 14.14
CA ASN A 69 16.77 17.29 15.44
C ASN A 69 18.22 17.43 15.97
N SER A 70 19.03 16.37 15.83
CA SER A 70 20.44 16.41 16.21
C SER A 70 21.26 17.40 15.38
N ILE A 71 20.95 17.54 14.08
CA ILE A 71 21.59 18.54 13.20
C ILE A 71 21.15 19.94 13.61
N ALA A 72 19.86 20.17 13.88
CA ALA A 72 19.34 21.45 14.34
C ALA A 72 20.01 21.90 15.65
N ASP A 73 20.17 21.01 16.61
CA ASP A 73 20.89 21.27 17.86
C ASP A 73 22.36 21.62 17.60
N SER A 74 23.01 20.88 16.71
CA SER A 74 24.41 21.14 16.31
C SER A 74 24.58 22.50 15.64
N LEU A 75 23.59 22.93 14.85
CA LEU A 75 23.56 24.26 14.24
C LEU A 75 23.37 25.36 15.29
N VAL A 76 22.52 25.16 16.30
CA VAL A 76 22.36 26.11 17.42
C VAL A 76 23.68 26.27 18.18
N ILE A 77 24.36 25.17 18.48
CA ILE A 77 25.69 25.21 19.13
C ILE A 77 26.70 25.95 18.25
N SER A 78 26.71 25.66 16.95
CA SER A 78 27.60 26.33 15.99
C SER A 78 27.29 27.82 15.88
N SER A 79 26.02 28.19 15.93
CA SER A 79 25.53 29.56 15.90
C SER A 79 26.03 30.34 17.11
N SER A 80 25.83 29.82 18.33
CA SER A 80 26.34 30.47 19.56
C SER A 80 27.87 30.55 19.60
N LEU A 81 28.59 29.50 19.16
CA LEU A 81 30.05 29.55 19.08
C LEU A 81 30.53 30.67 18.14
N VAL A 82 29.87 30.85 17.00
CA VAL A 82 30.23 31.86 16.00
C VAL A 82 29.80 33.27 16.42
N GLY A 83 28.55 33.39 16.89
CA GLY A 83 27.89 34.65 17.22
C GLY A 83 28.36 35.27 18.53
N ASP A 84 28.52 34.43 19.56
CA ASP A 84 28.91 34.87 20.90
C ASP A 84 30.43 34.71 21.11
N ASP A 85 30.93 33.48 21.13
CA ASP A 85 32.28 33.18 21.62
C ASP A 85 33.38 33.73 20.71
N LEU A 86 33.29 33.47 19.39
CA LEU A 86 34.26 33.97 18.43
C LEU A 86 34.19 35.49 18.28
N ASN A 87 32.99 36.06 18.32
CA ASN A 87 32.78 37.50 18.22
C ASN A 87 33.35 38.25 19.44
N LEU A 88 33.09 37.73 20.65
CA LEU A 88 33.68 38.24 21.89
C LEU A 88 35.21 38.15 21.85
N THR A 89 35.75 36.98 21.51
CA THR A 89 37.20 36.77 21.40
C THR A 89 37.83 37.75 20.42
N LEU A 90 37.18 37.98 19.28
CA LEU A 90 37.68 38.89 18.26
C LEU A 90 37.65 40.35 18.72
N THR A 91 36.60 40.74 19.44
CA THR A 91 36.49 42.08 20.05
C THR A 91 37.59 42.31 21.09
N GLU A 92 37.90 41.30 21.89
CA GLU A 92 39.01 41.34 22.86
C GLU A 92 40.37 41.44 22.17
N VAL A 93 40.60 40.65 21.10
CA VAL A 93 41.84 40.73 20.31
C VAL A 93 41.97 42.08 19.64
N GLN A 94 40.89 42.63 19.07
CA GLN A 94 40.91 43.97 18.48
C GLN A 94 41.32 45.02 19.51
N THR A 95 40.73 44.97 20.71
CA THR A 95 41.07 45.87 21.82
C THR A 95 42.55 45.75 22.23
N ALA A 96 43.06 44.52 22.31
CA ALA A 96 44.46 44.25 22.64
C ALA A 96 45.41 44.78 21.56
N VAL A 97 45.09 44.57 20.28
CA VAL A 97 45.89 45.07 19.14
C VAL A 97 45.88 46.60 19.09
N THR A 98 44.73 47.24 19.29
CA THR A 98 44.64 48.71 19.39
C THR A 98 45.47 49.25 20.56
N SER A 99 45.42 48.60 21.72
CA SER A 99 46.23 48.98 22.89
C SER A 99 47.73 48.80 22.63
N ALA A 100 48.11 47.74 21.92
CA ALA A 100 49.48 47.50 21.49
C ALA A 100 49.95 48.55 20.46
N ALA A 101 49.07 48.97 19.53
CA ALA A 101 49.36 50.04 18.57
C ALA A 101 49.68 51.36 19.30
N LEU A 102 48.85 51.76 20.26
CA LEU A 102 49.08 52.97 21.09
C LEU A 102 50.39 52.89 21.89
N SER A 103 50.70 51.71 22.43
CA SER A 103 51.96 51.49 23.15
C SER A 103 53.17 51.55 22.21
N ALA A 104 53.03 51.01 21.00
CA ALA A 104 54.05 51.05 19.96
C ALA A 104 54.28 52.48 19.45
N GLU A 105 53.25 53.33 19.44
CA GLU A 105 53.36 54.75 19.05
C GLU A 105 54.30 55.47 20.02
N PHE A 106 54.13 55.26 21.32
CA PHE A 106 55.01 55.82 22.33
C PHE A 106 56.47 55.33 22.19
N ILE A 107 56.67 54.07 21.82
CA ILE A 107 58.00 53.49 21.57
C ILE A 107 58.63 54.12 20.31
N ASP A 108 57.86 54.18 19.21
CA ASP A 108 58.29 54.77 17.95
C ASP A 108 58.70 56.24 18.14
N ASP A 109 57.90 57.03 18.87
CA ASP A 109 58.18 58.42 19.22
C ASP A 109 59.44 58.55 20.08
N THR A 110 59.62 57.67 21.06
CA THR A 110 60.80 57.67 21.94
C THR A 110 62.07 57.33 21.15
N LEU A 111 62.02 56.32 20.28
CA LEU A 111 63.16 55.92 19.44
C LEU A 111 63.50 56.99 18.41
N ALA A 112 62.50 57.63 17.80
CA ALA A 112 62.70 58.76 16.91
C ALA A 112 63.36 59.95 17.62
N PHE A 113 62.93 60.25 18.86
CA PHE A 113 63.55 61.30 19.68
C PHE A 113 65.01 60.98 20.03
N ILE A 114 65.32 59.73 20.42
CA ILE A 114 66.69 59.31 20.74
C ILE A 114 67.58 59.38 19.49
N ALA A 115 67.08 58.94 18.33
CA ALA A 115 67.80 58.99 17.06
C ALA A 115 68.10 60.42 16.58
N ALA A 116 67.31 61.40 17.00
CA ALA A 116 67.57 62.82 16.71
C ALA A 116 68.77 63.41 17.48
N ILE A 117 69.35 62.69 18.45
CA ILE A 117 70.50 63.15 19.24
C ILE A 117 71.82 62.65 18.59
N PRO A 118 72.59 63.52 17.89
CA PRO A 118 73.76 63.10 17.08
C PRO A 118 74.93 62.51 17.88
N LEU A 119 74.94 62.62 19.22
CA LEU A 119 75.97 62.05 20.09
C LEU A 119 75.70 60.60 20.52
N LEU A 120 74.46 60.10 20.36
CA LEU A 120 74.06 58.76 20.83
C LEU A 120 74.15 57.67 19.74
N GLY A 121 74.32 58.06 18.47
CA GLY A 121 74.58 57.13 17.37
C GLY A 121 73.45 56.13 17.06
N ALA A 122 72.23 56.38 17.52
CA ALA A 122 71.06 55.56 17.21
C ALA A 122 70.51 55.94 15.83
N ASP A 123 70.33 54.94 14.95
CA ASP A 123 69.75 55.12 13.61
C ASP A 123 68.37 54.45 13.57
N TYR A 124 67.33 55.22 13.88
CA TYR A 124 65.94 54.78 13.84
C TYR A 124 65.18 55.50 12.73
N GLN A 125 65.05 54.84 11.59
CA GLN A 125 64.27 55.31 10.43
C GLN A 125 63.51 54.13 9.81
N PRO A 126 62.47 53.60 10.49
CA PRO A 126 61.68 52.51 9.94
C PRO A 126 60.92 52.96 8.68
N GLU A 127 60.78 52.06 7.69
CA GLU A 127 59.94 52.31 6.50
C GLU A 127 58.45 52.42 6.86
N THR A 128 58.00 51.65 7.86
CA THR A 128 56.65 51.74 8.43
C THR A 128 56.75 51.58 9.95
N PRO A 129 56.34 52.58 10.74
CA PRO A 129 56.32 52.47 12.20
C PRO A 129 55.45 51.31 12.67
N LEU A 130 55.79 50.71 13.82
CA LEU A 130 55.08 49.54 14.35
C LEU A 130 53.62 49.88 14.70
N HIS A 131 53.37 51.07 15.24
CA HIS A 131 52.01 51.51 15.56
C HIS A 131 51.09 51.58 14.35
N ILE A 132 51.61 52.00 13.19
CA ILE A 132 50.85 52.03 11.93
C ILE A 132 50.50 50.61 11.48
N SER A 133 51.45 49.68 11.56
CA SER A 133 51.21 48.28 11.17
C SER A 133 50.17 47.61 12.06
N LEU A 134 50.24 47.81 13.38
CA LEU A 134 49.25 47.28 14.33
C LEU A 134 47.89 47.96 14.20
N GLY A 135 47.86 49.27 13.96
CA GLY A 135 46.62 50.00 13.70
C GLY A 135 45.88 49.47 12.49
N LYS A 136 46.61 49.16 11.41
CA LYS A 136 46.03 48.56 10.20
C LYS A 136 45.46 47.17 10.45
N VAL A 137 46.11 46.32 11.26
CA VAL A 137 45.55 45.02 11.65
C VAL A 137 44.25 45.18 12.42
N ALA A 138 44.17 46.14 13.35
CA ALA A 138 42.93 46.41 14.09
C ALA A 138 41.79 46.91 13.18
N GLU A 139 42.14 47.68 12.13
CA GLU A 139 41.20 48.16 11.11
C GLU A 139 40.72 47.02 10.21
N ASP A 140 41.62 46.14 9.75
CA ASP A 140 41.27 44.98 8.91
C ASP A 140 40.35 43.98 9.67
N MET A 141 40.40 43.95 11.01
CA MET A 141 39.53 43.12 11.84
C MET A 141 38.11 43.66 12.00
N ASN A 142 37.84 44.92 11.63
CA ASN A 142 36.59 45.62 11.98
C ASN A 142 35.35 45.04 11.27
N ASP A 143 35.53 44.41 10.11
CA ASP A 143 34.44 43.85 9.30
C ASP A 143 34.09 42.38 9.64
N ILE A 144 34.98 41.69 10.36
CA ILE A 144 34.81 40.27 10.69
C ILE A 144 33.64 40.06 11.68
N PRO A 145 33.43 40.86 12.76
CA PRO A 145 32.30 40.70 13.66
C PRO A 145 30.94 40.71 12.94
N ALA A 146 30.76 41.61 11.97
CA ALA A 146 29.53 41.70 11.18
C ALA A 146 29.30 40.45 10.31
N SER A 147 30.39 39.88 9.78
CA SER A 147 30.34 38.63 9.01
C SER A 147 29.97 37.43 9.91
N LEU A 148 30.52 37.37 11.12
CA LEU A 148 30.18 36.33 12.11
C LEU A 148 28.71 36.42 12.55
N THR A 149 28.21 37.63 12.81
CA THR A 149 26.79 37.86 13.16
C THR A 149 25.85 37.42 12.03
N SER A 150 26.25 37.66 10.78
CA SER A 150 25.47 37.23 9.61
C SER A 150 25.46 35.70 9.47
N LEU A 151 26.59 35.04 9.81
CA LEU A 151 26.70 33.59 9.82
C LEU A 151 25.87 32.97 10.95
N GLU A 152 25.92 33.51 12.16
CA GLU A 152 25.03 33.15 13.29
C GLU A 152 23.56 33.19 12.86
N THR A 153 23.11 34.32 12.32
CA THR A 153 21.71 34.46 11.84
C THR A 153 21.35 33.40 10.80
N SER A 154 22.30 33.07 9.91
CA SER A 154 22.09 32.04 8.87
C SER A 154 22.01 30.63 9.46
N LEU A 155 22.84 30.33 10.48
CA LEU A 155 22.85 29.05 11.19
C LEU A 155 21.57 28.87 12.02
N ASP A 156 21.10 29.91 12.71
CA ASP A 156 19.83 29.91 13.44
C ASP A 156 18.62 29.70 12.52
N SER A 157 18.63 30.38 11.38
CA SER A 157 17.59 30.21 10.36
C SER A 157 17.59 28.78 9.84
N ALA A 158 18.76 28.23 9.51
CA ALA A 158 18.88 26.84 9.05
C ALA A 158 18.43 25.84 10.12
N SER A 159 18.72 26.09 11.40
CA SER A 159 18.22 25.25 12.51
C SER A 159 16.69 25.28 12.59
N THR A 160 16.10 26.47 12.48
CA THR A 160 14.63 26.67 12.50
C THR A 160 13.96 25.96 11.32
N ASP A 161 14.53 26.08 10.11
CA ASP A 161 14.02 25.41 8.91
C ASP A 161 14.07 23.88 9.05
N ILE A 162 15.15 23.35 9.63
CA ILE A 162 15.26 21.91 9.90
C ILE A 162 14.24 21.44 10.95
N GLN A 163 13.99 22.22 12.00
CA GLN A 163 12.95 21.91 12.99
C GLN A 163 11.55 21.92 12.37
N SER A 164 11.26 22.88 11.48
CA SER A 164 10.00 22.89 10.73
C SER A 164 9.86 21.66 9.86
N PHE A 165 10.93 21.28 9.14
CA PHE A 165 10.92 20.08 8.31
C PHE A 165 10.75 18.80 9.16
N SER A 166 11.35 18.74 10.34
CA SER A 166 11.17 17.66 11.32
C SER A 166 9.70 17.52 11.74
N ALA A 167 9.02 18.65 12.01
CA ALA A 167 7.59 18.67 12.32
C ALA A 167 6.72 18.18 11.14
N ASP A 168 7.09 18.54 9.91
CA ASP A 168 6.40 18.04 8.71
C ASP A 168 6.56 16.52 8.54
N LEU A 169 7.73 15.96 8.87
CA LEU A 169 7.93 14.51 8.87
C LEU A 169 7.11 13.80 9.96
N SER A 170 6.96 14.43 11.13
CA SER A 170 6.10 13.93 12.20
C SER A 170 4.63 13.87 11.75
N ALA A 171 4.14 14.94 11.12
CA ALA A 171 2.80 14.96 10.53
C ALA A 171 2.62 13.90 9.43
N LEU A 172 3.62 13.69 8.57
CA LEU A 172 3.61 12.62 7.58
C LEU A 172 3.52 11.24 8.24
N SER A 173 4.22 11.01 9.36
CA SER A 173 4.14 9.75 10.11
C SER A 173 2.74 9.51 10.68
N ASP A 174 2.06 10.55 11.16
CA ASP A 174 0.67 10.48 11.62
C ASP A 174 -0.27 10.12 10.46
N ASP A 175 -0.10 10.75 9.29
CA ASP A 175 -0.88 10.42 8.08
C ASP A 175 -0.68 8.96 7.64
N LEU A 176 0.56 8.44 7.73
CA LEU A 176 0.84 7.03 7.44
C LEU A 176 0.11 6.09 8.42
N THR A 177 -0.03 6.49 9.69
CA THR A 177 -0.77 5.70 10.69
C THR A 177 -2.25 5.58 10.31
N ILE A 178 -2.85 6.66 9.81
CA ILE A 178 -4.24 6.65 9.32
C ILE A 178 -4.38 5.72 8.11
N ILE A 179 -3.41 5.76 7.18
CA ILE A 179 -3.42 4.86 6.01
C ILE A 179 -3.31 3.39 6.45
N MET A 180 -2.50 3.07 7.45
CA MET A 180 -2.40 1.72 7.98
C MET A 180 -3.72 1.26 8.62
N GLU A 181 -4.42 2.13 9.35
CA GLU A 181 -5.76 1.83 9.88
C GLU A 181 -6.78 1.54 8.76
N ASP A 182 -6.74 2.32 7.68
CA ASP A 182 -7.58 2.08 6.49
C ASP A 182 -7.23 0.74 5.80
N LEU A 183 -5.95 0.37 5.74
CA LEU A 183 -5.50 -0.91 5.18
C LEU A 183 -5.92 -2.11 6.04
N ASP A 184 -5.90 -1.97 7.37
CA ASP A 184 -6.42 -2.97 8.30
C ASP A 184 -7.93 -3.20 8.06
N GLY A 185 -8.69 -2.11 7.94
CA GLY A 185 -10.11 -2.18 7.56
C GLY A 185 -10.35 -2.81 6.18
N ALA A 186 -9.46 -2.57 5.21
CA ALA A 186 -9.52 -3.23 3.91
C ALA A 186 -9.22 -4.73 4.01
N GLN A 187 -8.28 -5.13 4.88
CA GLN A 187 -7.94 -6.53 5.12
C GLN A 187 -9.12 -7.29 5.74
N ASP A 188 -9.82 -6.69 6.70
CA ASP A 188 -11.06 -7.25 7.28
C ASP A 188 -12.12 -7.53 6.20
N ILE A 189 -12.32 -6.57 5.28
CA ILE A 189 -13.26 -6.76 4.16
C ILE A 189 -12.81 -7.92 3.26
N LEU A 190 -11.52 -8.05 2.98
CA LEU A 190 -11.01 -9.15 2.16
C LEU A 190 -11.21 -10.52 2.84
N VAL A 191 -11.05 -10.60 4.16
CA VAL A 191 -11.36 -11.81 4.96
C VAL A 191 -12.84 -12.16 4.85
N ASP A 192 -13.73 -11.19 4.95
CA ASP A 192 -15.18 -11.40 4.78
C ASP A 192 -15.51 -11.94 3.38
N TYR A 193 -14.91 -11.38 2.33
CA TYR A 193 -15.09 -11.89 0.97
C TYR A 193 -14.54 -13.31 0.81
N GLU A 194 -13.40 -13.64 1.42
CA GLU A 194 -12.85 -15.00 1.40
C GLU A 194 -13.85 -16.01 2.00
N ILE A 195 -14.47 -15.66 3.13
CA ILE A 195 -15.51 -16.47 3.77
C ILE A 195 -16.73 -16.65 2.84
N ILE A 196 -17.19 -15.56 2.21
CA ILE A 196 -18.34 -15.61 1.28
C ILE A 196 -18.04 -16.52 0.08
N ILE A 197 -16.86 -16.38 -0.55
CA ILE A 197 -16.47 -17.17 -1.70
C ILE A 197 -16.27 -18.63 -1.33
N SER A 198 -15.62 -18.93 -0.20
CA SER A 198 -15.46 -20.29 0.33
C SER A 198 -16.81 -20.99 0.56
N ASN A 199 -17.77 -20.27 1.17
CA ASN A 199 -19.14 -20.75 1.32
C ASN A 199 -19.84 -20.96 -0.03
N GLY A 200 -19.58 -20.08 -1.01
CA GLY A 200 -20.06 -20.21 -2.38
C GLY A 200 -19.55 -21.48 -3.06
N LEU A 201 -18.24 -21.73 -2.98
CA LEU A 201 -17.59 -22.92 -3.52
C LEU A 201 -18.20 -24.20 -2.93
N GLN A 202 -18.36 -24.27 -1.60
CA GLN A 202 -19.00 -25.41 -0.94
C GLN A 202 -20.44 -25.64 -1.42
N LYS A 203 -21.22 -24.58 -1.66
CA LYS A 203 -22.58 -24.70 -2.21
C LYS A 203 -22.58 -25.23 -3.64
N VAL A 204 -21.64 -24.75 -4.47
CA VAL A 204 -21.48 -25.19 -5.86
C VAL A 204 -21.06 -26.66 -5.92
N GLU A 205 -20.11 -27.09 -5.08
CA GLU A 205 -19.69 -28.50 -4.98
C GLU A 205 -20.84 -29.42 -4.54
N ARG A 206 -21.62 -29.00 -3.53
CA ARG A 206 -22.82 -29.74 -3.10
C ARG A 206 -23.85 -29.83 -4.22
N PHE A 207 -24.05 -28.75 -4.98
CA PHE A 207 -24.98 -28.73 -6.09
C PHE A 207 -24.50 -29.62 -7.25
N GLU A 208 -23.20 -29.61 -7.59
CA GLU A 208 -22.63 -30.51 -8.59
C GLU A 208 -22.84 -31.98 -8.22
N SER A 209 -22.58 -32.32 -6.94
CA SER A 209 -22.79 -33.67 -6.41
C SER A 209 -24.27 -34.10 -6.48
N GLN A 210 -25.18 -33.21 -6.10
CA GLN A 210 -26.63 -33.47 -6.18
C GLN A 210 -27.13 -33.56 -7.62
N LEU A 211 -26.60 -32.78 -8.56
CA LEU A 211 -27.02 -32.84 -9.97
C LEU A 211 -26.70 -34.19 -10.62
N LYS A 212 -25.51 -34.75 -10.36
CA LYS A 212 -25.13 -36.07 -10.88
C LYS A 212 -26.09 -37.16 -10.39
N LEU A 213 -26.45 -37.12 -9.10
CA LEU A 213 -27.32 -38.10 -8.46
C LEU A 213 -28.80 -37.91 -8.84
N SER A 214 -29.28 -36.67 -8.82
CA SER A 214 -30.66 -36.30 -9.13
C SER A 214 -31.00 -36.50 -10.61
N SER A 215 -30.08 -36.19 -11.54
CA SER A 215 -30.31 -36.43 -12.98
C SER A 215 -30.53 -37.92 -13.28
N ILE A 216 -29.85 -38.82 -12.56
CA ILE A 216 -30.03 -40.27 -12.69
C ILE A 216 -31.36 -40.70 -12.09
N ILE A 217 -31.66 -40.32 -10.86
CA ILE A 217 -32.88 -40.72 -10.15
C ILE A 217 -34.12 -40.19 -10.86
N THR A 218 -34.13 -38.92 -11.26
CA THR A 218 -35.31 -38.29 -11.90
C THR A 218 -35.57 -38.90 -13.27
N SER A 219 -34.52 -39.17 -14.05
CA SER A 219 -34.66 -39.88 -15.33
C SER A 219 -35.17 -41.30 -15.15
N LEU A 220 -34.71 -42.02 -14.12
CA LEU A 220 -35.16 -43.38 -13.82
C LEU A 220 -36.64 -43.38 -13.42
N LEU A 221 -37.04 -42.49 -12.50
CA LEU A 221 -38.40 -42.37 -11.99
C LEU A 221 -39.39 -41.97 -13.10
N LEU A 222 -39.04 -40.97 -13.91
CA LEU A 222 -39.89 -40.51 -15.02
C LEU A 222 -40.03 -41.59 -16.11
N SER A 223 -38.95 -42.33 -16.38
CA SER A 223 -39.00 -43.48 -17.30
C SER A 223 -39.87 -44.63 -16.75
N GLY A 224 -39.80 -44.89 -15.45
CA GLY A 224 -40.64 -45.88 -14.76
C GLY A 224 -42.13 -45.53 -14.80
N VAL A 225 -42.49 -44.27 -14.55
CA VAL A 225 -43.89 -43.79 -14.62
C VAL A 225 -44.45 -43.90 -16.03
N LEU A 226 -43.66 -43.54 -17.05
CA LEU A 226 -44.09 -43.66 -18.45
C LEU A 226 -44.20 -45.12 -18.92
N LEU A 227 -43.32 -46.00 -18.42
CA LEU A 227 -43.38 -47.43 -18.70
C LEU A 227 -44.64 -48.04 -18.07
N TRP A 228 -44.95 -47.68 -16.83
CA TRP A 228 -46.20 -48.06 -16.16
C TRP A 228 -47.44 -47.63 -16.96
N LEU A 229 -47.48 -46.37 -17.42
CA LEU A 229 -48.55 -45.87 -18.29
C LEU A 229 -48.64 -46.63 -19.61
N GLY A 230 -47.50 -47.03 -20.19
CA GLY A 230 -47.45 -47.87 -21.39
C GLY A 230 -48.07 -49.24 -21.18
N ILE A 231 -47.78 -49.90 -20.06
CA ILE A 231 -48.38 -51.19 -19.68
C ILE A 231 -49.89 -51.05 -19.46
N ALA A 232 -50.33 -50.01 -18.75
CA ALA A 232 -51.76 -49.76 -18.52
C ALA A 232 -52.53 -49.57 -19.85
N GLN A 233 -51.95 -48.84 -20.80
CA GLN A 233 -52.54 -48.66 -22.13
C GLN A 233 -52.61 -49.96 -22.95
N PHE A 234 -51.67 -50.89 -22.75
CA PHE A 234 -51.70 -52.21 -23.39
C PHE A 234 -52.79 -53.12 -22.82
N GLY A 235 -52.99 -53.10 -21.49
CA GLY A 235 -54.05 -53.86 -20.84
C GLY A 235 -55.44 -53.45 -21.33
N VAL A 236 -55.69 -52.15 -21.45
CA VAL A 236 -56.96 -51.62 -22.00
C VAL A 236 -57.16 -52.05 -23.46
N TYR A 237 -56.08 -52.10 -24.26
CA TYR A 237 -56.15 -52.54 -25.65
C TYR A 237 -56.51 -54.03 -25.79
N LEU A 238 -55.89 -54.92 -24.99
CA LEU A 238 -56.23 -56.34 -25.00
C LEU A 238 -57.69 -56.57 -24.59
N GLN A 239 -58.16 -55.86 -23.56
CA GLN A 239 -59.55 -55.94 -23.11
C GLN A 239 -60.54 -55.43 -24.17
N ALA A 240 -60.16 -54.42 -24.96
CA ALA A 240 -60.95 -53.95 -26.10
C ALA A 240 -61.00 -54.96 -27.25
N GLN A 241 -59.92 -55.72 -27.48
CA GLN A 241 -59.87 -56.73 -28.55
C GLN A 241 -60.73 -57.95 -28.23
N ASP A 242 -60.73 -58.38 -26.97
CA ASP A 242 -61.61 -59.45 -26.48
C ASP A 242 -63.10 -59.07 -26.62
N TYR A 243 -63.44 -57.79 -26.45
CA TYR A 243 -64.80 -57.28 -26.63
C TYR A 243 -65.27 -57.35 -28.09
N ILE A 244 -64.41 -57.01 -29.04
CA ILE A 244 -64.72 -57.05 -30.49
C ILE A 244 -64.83 -58.48 -31.01
N HIS A 245 -63.99 -59.41 -30.53
CA HIS A 245 -64.08 -60.82 -30.90
C HIS A 245 -65.31 -61.51 -30.29
N PHE A 246 -65.83 -61.01 -29.17
CA PHE A 246 -67.09 -61.52 -28.61
C PHE A 246 -68.28 -61.18 -29.52
N GLU A 247 -68.37 -59.96 -30.08
CA GLU A 247 -69.43 -59.55 -31.00
C GLU A 247 -69.44 -60.33 -32.33
N GLN A 248 -68.27 -60.65 -32.91
CA GLN A 248 -68.21 -61.44 -34.16
C GLN A 248 -68.69 -62.89 -33.97
N LYS A 249 -68.55 -63.45 -32.77
CA LYS A 249 -69.01 -64.82 -32.49
C LYS A 249 -70.53 -64.90 -32.36
N ILE A 250 -71.21 -63.80 -32.02
CA ILE A 250 -72.68 -63.74 -31.94
C ILE A 250 -73.29 -63.60 -33.34
N ILE A 251 -72.63 -62.89 -34.26
CA ILE A 251 -73.10 -62.71 -35.65
C ILE A 251 -72.94 -64.01 -36.47
N SER A 252 -71.91 -64.82 -36.20
CA SER A 252 -71.72 -66.12 -36.86
C SER A 252 -72.64 -67.24 -36.36
N LEU A 253 -73.32 -67.06 -35.21
CA LEU A 253 -74.31 -68.01 -34.69
C LEU A 253 -75.74 -67.64 -35.10
N SER A 254 -75.99 -66.43 -35.59
CA SER A 254 -77.29 -66.02 -36.14
C SER A 254 -77.50 -66.41 -37.60
N ASP A 255 -76.48 -66.89 -38.32
CA ASP A 255 -76.57 -67.31 -39.72
C ASP A 255 -76.61 -68.84 -39.90
N LEU A 256 -76.71 -69.59 -38.81
CA LEU A 256 -76.77 -71.07 -38.80
C LEU A 256 -78.12 -71.62 -38.32
N ASP A 257 -79.17 -70.79 -38.34
CA ASP A 257 -80.56 -71.20 -38.07
C ASP A 257 -81.52 -70.77 -39.20
N ARG A 258 -80.98 -70.64 -40.43
CA ARG A 258 -81.77 -70.30 -41.61
C ARG A 258 -81.33 -71.05 -42.87
N GLU A 259 -81.38 -72.38 -42.80
CA GLU A 259 -81.92 -73.24 -43.87
C GLU A 259 -82.26 -74.63 -43.34
#